data_AF-A0A017HI67-F1
#
_entry.id   AF-A0A017HI67-F1
#
_cell.length_a   1.000
_cell.length_b   1.000
_cell.length_c   1.000
_cell.angle_alpha   90.00
_cell.angle_beta   90.00
_cell.angle_gamma   90.00
#
_symmetry.space_group_name_H-M   'P 1'
#
loop_
_entity.id
_entity.type
_entity.pdbx_description
1 polymer ?
#
loop_
_entity_poly.entity_id
_entity_poly.type
_entity_poly.pdbx_seq_one_letter_code
_entity_poly.pdbx_strand_id
1 'polypeptide(L)'
;MSDQLKIESGKSGGSVECLGMTFPSEDARRDHFLNLLAGKLKEPAFRAQEGFPKGTDDAILAMSDPPYYTACPNPWLAGFVTHYGRPYDPAEQYAREPMAIDVSEGKTDPLYKAHSYHTKVPHLAIVPSILHYTEPGDIVLDGFSGSGMTGVAAQWCGLAPAAYRHKLEIEWKKSGRALPQSGARAE
;
A
#
# COMPACT_ATOMS: atom_id res chain seq x y z
N MET A 1 9.13 7.93 -29.50
CA MET A 1 9.68 6.64 -29.06
C MET A 1 8.93 6.27 -27.80
N SER A 2 7.92 5.42 -27.93
CA SER A 2 7.11 4.96 -26.80
C SER A 2 7.80 3.75 -26.21
N ASP A 3 8.67 3.98 -25.24
CA ASP A 3 9.25 2.91 -24.45
C ASP A 3 8.16 2.45 -23.48
N GLN A 4 7.39 1.45 -23.91
CA GLN A 4 6.52 0.70 -23.00
C GLN A 4 7.41 0.11 -21.92
N LEU A 5 7.19 0.54 -20.68
CA LEU A 5 7.69 -0.10 -19.47
C LEU A 5 7.20 -1.56 -19.45
N LYS A 6 7.95 -2.43 -20.13
CA LYS A 6 8.00 -3.84 -19.76
C LYS A 6 8.75 -3.86 -18.44
N ILE A 7 7.98 -3.91 -17.36
CA ILE A 7 8.49 -4.42 -16.09
C ILE A 7 8.84 -5.87 -16.40
N GLU A 8 10.10 -6.12 -16.74
CA GLU A 8 10.64 -7.46 -16.69
C GLU A 8 10.64 -7.84 -15.20
N SER A 9 9.55 -8.48 -14.78
CA SER A 9 9.47 -9.19 -13.53
C SER A 9 10.59 -10.23 -13.55
N GLY A 10 11.73 -9.87 -12.95
CA GLY A 10 12.86 -10.75 -12.80
C GLY A 10 12.37 -12.09 -12.23
N LYS A 11 12.72 -13.17 -12.93
CA LYS A 11 12.39 -14.58 -12.63
C LYS A 11 12.52 -14.92 -11.15
N SER A 12 11.48 -14.62 -10.39
CA SER A 12 11.19 -15.14 -9.06
C SER A 12 9.81 -15.78 -9.16
N GLY A 13 9.71 -16.79 -10.04
CA GLY A 13 8.49 -17.56 -10.26
C GLY A 13 8.16 -18.39 -9.03
N GLY A 14 7.45 -17.79 -8.09
CA GLY A 14 6.84 -18.45 -6.96
C GLY A 14 5.33 -18.27 -7.02
N SER A 15 4.60 -19.16 -6.34
CA SER A 15 3.17 -18.94 -6.10
C SER A 15 2.96 -17.64 -5.34
N VAL A 16 1.93 -16.90 -5.68
CA VAL A 16 1.58 -15.62 -5.06
C VAL A 16 0.22 -15.71 -4.40
N GLU A 17 0.06 -15.03 -3.27
CA GLU A 17 -1.23 -14.89 -2.60
C GLU A 17 -1.82 -13.52 -2.91
N CYS A 18 -3.11 -13.47 -3.21
CA CYS A 18 -3.84 -12.22 -3.41
C CYS A 18 -5.28 -12.38 -2.91
N LEU A 19 -5.64 -11.59 -1.89
CA LEU A 19 -6.98 -11.59 -1.29
C LEU A 19 -7.44 -13.00 -0.85
N GLY A 20 -6.55 -13.79 -0.24
CA GLY A 20 -6.84 -15.15 0.21
C GLY A 20 -6.86 -16.21 -0.89
N MET A 21 -6.50 -15.86 -2.13
CA MET A 21 -6.38 -16.79 -3.25
C MET A 21 -4.92 -17.03 -3.59
N THR A 22 -4.55 -18.28 -3.93
CA THR A 22 -3.19 -18.62 -4.37
C THR A 22 -3.14 -18.78 -5.89
N PHE A 23 -2.17 -18.14 -6.53
CA PHE A 23 -1.90 -18.21 -7.96
C PHE A 23 -0.50 -18.76 -8.22
N PRO A 24 -0.26 -19.43 -9.35
CA PRO A 24 1.06 -19.96 -9.68
C PRO A 24 2.10 -18.88 -10.03
N SER A 25 1.67 -17.66 -10.38
CA SER A 25 2.52 -16.52 -10.70
C SER A 25 1.75 -15.19 -10.64
N GLU A 26 2.47 -14.07 -10.61
CA GLU A 26 1.89 -12.73 -10.75
C GLU A 26 1.14 -12.55 -12.08
N ASP A 27 1.63 -13.12 -13.18
CA ASP A 27 0.92 -13.06 -14.47
C ASP A 27 -0.42 -13.79 -14.41
N ALA A 28 -0.46 -14.98 -13.79
CA ALA A 28 -1.70 -15.74 -13.63
C ALA A 28 -2.70 -15.02 -12.71
N ARG A 29 -2.21 -14.37 -11.65
CA ARG A 29 -3.01 -13.49 -10.78
C ARG A 29 -3.59 -12.34 -11.62
N ARG A 30 -2.75 -11.63 -12.36
CA ARG A 30 -3.15 -10.48 -13.17
C ARG A 30 -4.20 -10.87 -14.22
N ASP A 31 -3.98 -11.95 -14.96
CA ASP A 31 -4.91 -12.45 -15.97
C ASP A 31 -6.28 -12.83 -15.36
N HIS A 32 -6.28 -13.46 -14.19
CA HIS A 32 -7.50 -13.79 -13.47
C HIS A 32 -8.33 -12.53 -13.17
N PHE A 33 -7.72 -11.52 -12.55
CA PHE A 33 -8.43 -10.31 -12.16
C PHE A 33 -8.79 -9.40 -13.35
N LEU A 34 -8.00 -9.38 -14.42
CA LEU A 34 -8.36 -8.69 -15.67
C LEU A 34 -9.60 -9.30 -16.32
N ASN A 35 -9.71 -10.62 -16.35
CA ASN A 35 -10.91 -11.30 -16.86
C ASN A 35 -12.15 -10.98 -16.02
N LEU A 36 -12.02 -10.94 -14.69
CA LEU A 36 -13.10 -10.50 -13.81
C LEU A 36 -13.48 -9.03 -14.04
N LEU A 37 -12.50 -8.14 -14.23
CA LEU A 37 -12.75 -6.74 -14.56
C LEU A 37 -13.52 -6.61 -15.89
N ALA A 38 -13.10 -7.35 -16.91
CA ALA A 38 -13.76 -7.36 -18.22
C ALA A 38 -15.22 -7.84 -18.13
N GLY A 39 -15.53 -8.76 -17.23
CA GLY A 39 -16.90 -9.15 -16.89
C GLY A 39 -17.69 -7.99 -16.29
N LYS A 40 -17.14 -7.37 -15.23
CA LYS A 40 -17.79 -6.25 -14.52
C LYS A 40 -18.05 -5.05 -15.42
N LEU A 41 -17.14 -4.75 -16.34
CA LEU A 41 -17.30 -3.64 -17.30
C LEU A 41 -18.52 -3.79 -18.22
N LYS A 42 -19.06 -5.00 -18.39
CA LYS A 42 -20.28 -5.27 -19.17
C LYS A 42 -21.55 -5.03 -18.35
N GLU A 43 -21.46 -4.90 -17.03
CA GLU A 43 -22.61 -4.69 -16.14
C GLU A 43 -23.05 -3.22 -16.18
N PRO A 44 -24.29 -2.89 -16.61
CA PRO A 44 -24.75 -1.51 -16.70
C PRO A 44 -24.72 -0.77 -15.37
N ALA A 45 -25.06 -1.47 -14.27
CA ALA A 45 -25.06 -0.90 -12.92
C ALA A 45 -23.64 -0.54 -12.43
N PHE A 46 -22.63 -1.33 -12.81
CA PHE A 46 -21.23 -1.04 -12.49
C PHE A 46 -20.75 0.22 -13.23
N ARG A 47 -21.05 0.31 -14.53
CA ARG A 47 -20.71 1.48 -15.35
C ARG A 47 -21.45 2.77 -14.97
N ALA A 48 -22.60 2.67 -14.31
CA ALA A 48 -23.41 3.81 -13.90
C ALA A 48 -22.89 4.51 -12.63
N GLN A 49 -21.83 4.01 -11.99
CA GLN A 49 -21.27 4.60 -10.78
C GLN A 49 -20.65 5.97 -11.04
N GLU A 50 -20.65 6.81 -10.01
CA GLU A 50 -19.94 8.09 -10.04
C GLU A 50 -18.43 7.88 -10.20
N GLY A 51 -17.77 8.76 -10.96
CA GLY A 51 -16.32 8.68 -11.21
C GLY A 51 -15.92 7.65 -12.27
N PHE A 52 -16.87 7.02 -12.98
CA PHE A 52 -16.53 6.14 -14.10
C PHE A 52 -15.88 6.93 -15.25
N PRO A 53 -14.74 6.47 -15.80
CA PRO A 53 -14.07 7.16 -16.89
C PRO A 53 -14.88 7.13 -18.19
N LYS A 54 -14.69 8.16 -19.03
CA LYS A 54 -15.13 8.16 -20.43
C LYS A 54 -14.05 7.48 -21.28
N GLY A 55 -14.10 6.15 -21.37
CA GLY A 55 -13.14 5.35 -22.12
C GLY A 55 -13.72 4.04 -22.63
N THR A 56 -13.00 3.39 -23.55
CA THR A 56 -13.34 2.03 -23.99
C THR A 56 -12.93 1.01 -22.93
N ASP A 57 -13.58 -0.16 -22.92
CA ASP A 57 -13.20 -1.24 -22.01
C ASP A 57 -11.75 -1.66 -22.20
N ASP A 58 -11.29 -1.75 -23.45
CA ASP A 58 -9.89 -2.09 -23.76
C ASP A 58 -8.90 -1.10 -23.15
N ALA A 59 -9.21 0.20 -23.16
CA ALA A 59 -8.36 1.21 -22.54
C ALA A 59 -8.35 1.10 -21.01
N ILE A 60 -9.51 0.84 -20.40
CA ILE A 60 -9.61 0.62 -18.95
C ILE A 60 -8.79 -0.62 -18.55
N LEU A 61 -8.95 -1.73 -19.27
CA LEU A 61 -8.22 -2.98 -19.00
C LEU A 61 -6.71 -2.80 -19.18
N ALA A 62 -6.28 -2.13 -20.26
CA ALA A 62 -4.86 -1.91 -20.54
C ALA A 62 -4.16 -1.05 -19.48
N MET A 63 -4.88 -0.07 -18.90
CA MET A 63 -4.32 0.79 -17.85
C MET A 63 -4.42 0.18 -16.45
N SER A 64 -5.24 -0.85 -16.23
CA SER A 64 -5.49 -1.41 -14.90
C SER A 64 -4.45 -2.47 -14.47
N ASP A 65 -4.29 -2.64 -13.16
CA ASP A 65 -3.62 -3.77 -12.51
C ASP A 65 -4.48 -4.31 -11.35
N PRO A 66 -5.63 -4.92 -11.67
CA PRO A 66 -6.54 -5.38 -10.65
C PRO A 66 -5.93 -6.56 -9.87
N PRO A 67 -6.25 -6.71 -8.57
CA PRO A 67 -7.22 -5.91 -7.82
C PRO A 67 -6.64 -4.63 -7.20
N TYR A 68 -5.33 -4.39 -7.33
CA TYR A 68 -4.62 -3.31 -6.65
C TYR A 68 -4.92 -1.93 -7.27
N TYR A 69 -4.95 -1.85 -8.59
CA TYR A 69 -5.24 -0.62 -9.31
C TYR A 69 -6.24 -0.85 -10.44
N THR A 70 -7.22 0.03 -10.57
CA THR A 70 -8.14 0.05 -11.71
C THR A 70 -8.27 1.47 -12.23
N ALA A 71 -8.34 1.62 -13.56
CA ALA A 71 -8.60 2.91 -14.21
C ALA A 71 -10.08 3.34 -14.14
N CYS A 72 -10.88 2.68 -13.30
CA CYS A 72 -12.29 2.92 -12.99
C CYS A 72 -12.50 2.73 -11.47
N PRO A 73 -13.70 2.98 -10.91
CA PRO A 73 -14.01 2.59 -9.53
C PRO A 73 -13.59 1.14 -9.25
N ASN A 74 -12.79 0.91 -8.20
CA ASN A 74 -12.17 -0.38 -7.94
C ASN A 74 -13.19 -1.34 -7.29
N PRO A 75 -13.61 -2.42 -7.99
CA PRO A 75 -14.64 -3.31 -7.48
C PRO A 75 -14.14 -4.24 -6.37
N TRP A 76 -12.84 -4.28 -6.10
CA TRP A 76 -12.25 -5.09 -5.03
C TRP A 76 -11.96 -4.30 -3.76
N LEU A 77 -12.16 -2.98 -3.75
CA LEU A 77 -11.82 -2.15 -2.58
C LEU A 77 -12.54 -2.61 -1.31
N ALA A 78 -13.83 -2.94 -1.39
CA ALA A 78 -14.58 -3.45 -0.23
C ALA A 78 -14.05 -4.82 0.24
N GLY A 79 -13.66 -5.69 -0.70
CA GLY A 79 -13.05 -6.99 -0.39
C GLY A 79 -11.66 -6.84 0.25
N PHE A 80 -10.86 -5.89 -0.23
CA PHE A 80 -9.57 -5.53 0.36
C PHE A 80 -9.74 -5.08 1.82
N VAL A 81 -10.66 -4.16 2.09
CA VAL A 81 -10.94 -3.68 3.46
C VAL A 81 -11.42 -4.83 4.35
N THR A 82 -12.27 -5.72 3.83
CA THR A 82 -12.75 -6.89 4.57
C THR A 82 -11.63 -7.89 4.89
N HIS A 83 -10.66 -8.04 3.98
CA HIS A 83 -9.59 -9.02 4.11
C HIS A 83 -8.46 -8.53 5.03
N TYR A 84 -8.06 -7.26 4.90
CA TYR A 84 -6.92 -6.71 5.65
C TYR A 84 -7.33 -5.88 6.87
N GLY A 85 -8.53 -5.32 6.88
CA GLY A 85 -9.03 -4.48 7.96
C GLY A 85 -9.71 -5.29 9.07
N ARG A 86 -10.19 -4.54 10.06
CA ARG A 86 -11.03 -5.05 11.15
C ARG A 86 -12.39 -4.35 11.13
N PRO A 87 -13.48 -5.02 11.56
CA PRO A 87 -14.76 -4.35 11.75
C PRO A 87 -14.62 -3.15 12.68
N TYR A 88 -15.30 -2.05 12.34
CA TYR A 88 -15.35 -0.88 13.20
C TYR A 88 -16.04 -1.22 14.53
N ASP A 89 -15.34 -0.96 15.65
CA ASP A 89 -15.90 -1.07 17.00
C ASP A 89 -16.14 0.33 17.59
N PRO A 90 -17.40 0.77 17.76
CA PRO A 90 -17.70 2.08 18.35
C PRO A 90 -17.32 2.18 19.84
N ALA A 91 -17.07 1.05 20.53
CA ALA A 91 -16.59 1.05 21.91
C ALA A 91 -15.07 1.23 22.02
N GLU A 92 -14.33 1.02 20.92
CA GLU A 92 -12.89 1.22 20.89
C GLU A 92 -12.55 2.70 21.02
N GLN A 93 -11.83 3.05 22.09
CA GLN A 93 -11.35 4.41 22.31
C GLN A 93 -10.00 4.58 21.64
N TYR A 94 -9.97 5.29 20.51
CA TYR A 94 -8.73 5.76 19.91
C TYR A 94 -8.31 7.10 20.51
N ALA A 95 -7.22 7.09 21.29
CA ALA A 95 -6.63 8.29 21.86
C ALA A 95 -5.09 8.26 21.67
N ARG A 96 -4.59 9.14 20.80
CA ARG A 96 -3.16 9.35 20.58
C ARG A 96 -2.84 10.83 20.73
N GLU A 97 -1.83 11.15 21.51
CA GLU A 97 -1.32 12.51 21.62
C GLU A 97 -0.78 13.00 20.27
N PRO A 98 -0.89 14.29 19.93
CA PRO A 98 -0.26 14.83 18.72
C PRO A 98 1.24 14.54 18.68
N MET A 99 1.69 13.97 17.56
CA MET A 99 3.10 13.70 17.34
C MET A 99 3.84 14.97 16.91
N ALA A 100 4.36 15.71 17.88
CA ALA A 100 5.27 16.83 17.66
C ALA A 100 6.73 16.35 17.78
N ILE A 101 7.31 15.84 16.69
CA ILE A 101 8.74 15.54 16.62
C ILE A 101 9.38 16.17 15.39
N ASP A 102 10.63 16.57 15.53
CA ASP A 102 11.48 16.89 14.40
C ASP A 102 11.91 15.58 13.73
N VAL A 103 11.57 15.44 12.45
CA VAL A 103 11.99 14.30 11.64
C VAL A 103 13.06 14.79 10.67
N SER A 104 14.29 14.27 10.83
CA SER A 104 15.42 14.56 9.95
C SER A 104 16.01 13.26 9.45
N GLU A 105 15.76 12.97 8.17
CA GLU A 105 16.21 11.74 7.52
C GLU A 105 16.98 12.04 6.25
N GLY A 106 18.04 11.27 6.03
CA GLY A 106 18.90 11.39 4.86
C GLY A 106 18.27 10.81 3.59
N LYS A 107 18.69 11.32 2.43
CA LYS A 107 18.30 10.82 1.10
C LYS A 107 19.28 9.76 0.55
N THR A 108 19.99 9.08 1.43
CA THR A 108 21.10 8.17 1.09
C THR A 108 20.69 6.70 1.01
N ASP A 109 19.54 6.36 1.61
CA ASP A 109 19.03 4.99 1.71
C ASP A 109 18.82 4.34 0.32
N PRO A 110 19.22 3.07 0.12
CA PRO A 110 19.04 2.37 -1.15
C PRO A 110 17.58 2.32 -1.63
N LEU A 111 16.60 2.11 -0.73
CA LEU A 111 15.18 2.08 -1.08
C LEU A 111 14.69 3.45 -1.53
N TYR A 112 15.16 4.53 -0.88
CA TYR A 112 14.85 5.87 -1.34
C TYR A 112 15.37 6.14 -2.76
N LYS A 113 16.59 5.63 -3.07
CA LYS A 113 17.27 5.83 -4.35
C LYS A 113 16.76 4.96 -5.50
N ALA A 114 16.06 3.85 -5.23
CA ALA A 114 15.66 2.89 -6.25
C ALA A 114 14.86 3.52 -7.43
N HIS A 115 14.07 4.58 -7.15
CA HIS A 115 13.36 5.35 -8.16
C HIS A 115 13.46 6.85 -7.90
N SER A 116 13.58 7.67 -8.95
CA SER A 116 13.57 9.12 -8.81
C SER A 116 12.15 9.65 -8.79
N TYR A 117 11.84 10.56 -7.86
CA TYR A 117 10.63 11.35 -7.85
C TYR A 117 10.94 12.68 -7.18
N HIS A 118 10.53 13.80 -7.80
CA HIS A 118 11.08 15.12 -7.45
C HIS A 118 10.79 15.53 -6.01
N THR A 119 9.59 15.24 -5.53
CA THR A 119 9.12 15.54 -4.17
C THR A 119 9.16 14.31 -3.26
N LYS A 120 10.00 13.31 -3.58
CA LYS A 120 10.10 12.06 -2.79
C LYS A 120 10.52 12.35 -1.34
N VAL A 121 9.79 11.75 -0.41
CA VAL A 121 10.10 11.76 1.02
C VAL A 121 10.71 10.39 1.41
N PRO A 122 11.78 10.33 2.21
CA PRO A 122 12.29 9.07 2.75
C PRO A 122 11.23 8.30 3.55
N HIS A 123 11.11 6.99 3.34
CA HIS A 123 10.16 6.15 4.09
C HIS A 123 10.45 6.19 5.60
N LEU A 124 11.74 6.28 5.97
CA LEU A 124 12.18 6.42 7.36
C LEU A 124 11.63 7.69 8.04
N ALA A 125 11.28 8.73 7.27
CA ALA A 125 10.64 9.92 7.81
C ALA A 125 9.15 9.72 8.11
N ILE A 126 8.53 8.71 7.50
CA ILE A 126 7.09 8.40 7.59
C ILE A 126 6.84 7.32 8.66
N VAL A 127 7.75 6.34 8.79
CA VAL A 127 7.65 5.21 9.73
C VAL A 127 7.27 5.63 11.17
N PRO A 128 7.89 6.66 11.78
CA PRO A 128 7.53 7.07 13.14
C PRO A 128 6.06 7.47 13.29
N SER A 129 5.51 8.16 12.28
CA SER A 129 4.10 8.59 12.27
C SER A 129 3.15 7.40 12.14
N ILE A 130 3.46 6.44 11.28
CA ILE A 130 2.66 5.20 11.15
C ILE A 130 2.68 4.44 12.47
N LEU A 131 3.85 4.23 13.08
CA LEU A 131 3.97 3.51 14.35
C LEU A 131 3.26 4.19 15.52
N HIS A 132 3.13 5.52 15.48
CA HIS A 132 2.50 6.30 16.54
C HIS A 132 0.96 6.30 16.43
N TYR A 133 0.42 6.38 15.21
CA TYR A 133 -1.01 6.51 14.97
C TYR A 133 -1.72 5.20 14.59
N THR A 134 -0.99 4.10 14.40
CA THR A 134 -1.57 2.82 13.94
C THR A 134 -1.04 1.62 14.71
N GLU A 135 -1.85 0.59 14.78
CA GLU A 135 -1.48 -0.73 15.29
C GLU A 135 -1.26 -1.71 14.13
N PRO A 136 -0.52 -2.81 14.34
CA PRO A 136 -0.43 -3.87 13.33
C PRO A 136 -1.81 -4.35 12.89
N GLY A 137 -2.03 -4.45 11.58
CA GLY A 137 -3.33 -4.80 11.00
C GLY A 137 -4.27 -3.63 10.73
N ASP A 138 -3.93 -2.39 11.12
CA ASP A 138 -4.65 -1.21 10.63
C ASP A 138 -4.33 -0.95 9.15
N ILE A 139 -5.26 -0.27 8.46
CA ILE A 139 -5.12 0.18 7.07
C ILE A 139 -4.65 1.63 7.05
N VAL A 140 -3.61 1.91 6.27
CA VAL A 140 -3.11 3.26 6.00
C VAL A 140 -3.64 3.72 4.66
N LEU A 141 -4.25 4.91 4.60
CA LEU A 141 -4.68 5.53 3.35
C LEU A 141 -3.78 6.71 3.01
N ASP A 142 -3.15 6.67 1.84
CA ASP A 142 -2.44 7.81 1.25
C ASP A 142 -3.07 8.21 -0.09
N GLY A 143 -3.97 9.19 -0.05
CA GLY A 143 -4.61 9.73 -1.26
C GLY A 143 -3.67 10.53 -2.18
N PHE A 144 -2.44 10.81 -1.75
CA PHE A 144 -1.43 11.57 -2.50
C PHE A 144 -0.09 10.82 -2.55
N SER A 145 -0.17 9.50 -2.74
CA SER A 145 0.95 8.56 -2.59
C SER A 145 2.18 8.88 -3.45
N GLY A 146 1.98 9.45 -4.65
CA GLY A 146 3.05 9.94 -5.52
C GLY A 146 4.11 8.87 -5.84
N SER A 147 5.17 8.84 -5.06
CA SER A 147 6.24 7.82 -5.19
C SER A 147 6.00 6.51 -4.42
N GLY A 148 4.91 6.40 -3.66
CA GLY A 148 4.54 5.19 -2.90
C GLY A 148 5.36 4.97 -1.62
N MET A 149 6.06 5.99 -1.11
CA MET A 149 6.94 5.83 0.06
C MET A 149 6.16 5.57 1.36
N THR A 150 4.87 5.91 1.40
CA THR A 150 3.96 5.54 2.50
C THR A 150 3.73 4.03 2.56
N GLY A 151 3.45 3.39 1.42
CA GLY A 151 3.37 1.92 1.34
C GLY A 151 4.68 1.23 1.73
N VAL A 152 5.84 1.77 1.30
CA VAL A 152 7.15 1.27 1.76
C VAL A 152 7.30 1.41 3.28
N ALA A 153 6.92 2.56 3.85
CA ALA A 153 6.98 2.79 5.30
C ALA A 153 6.03 1.86 6.09
N ALA A 154 4.82 1.61 5.59
CA ALA A 154 3.85 0.71 6.20
C ALA A 154 4.39 -0.72 6.30
N GLN A 155 5.00 -1.23 5.23
CA GLN A 155 5.67 -2.54 5.24
C GLN A 155 6.92 -2.54 6.12
N TRP A 156 7.69 -1.46 6.12
CA TRP A 156 8.89 -1.31 6.95
C TRP A 156 8.57 -1.44 8.45
N CYS A 157 7.38 -1.04 8.90
CA CYS A 157 6.95 -1.19 10.30
C CYS A 157 6.94 -2.66 10.79
N GLY A 158 6.83 -3.63 9.87
CA GLY A 158 6.92 -5.07 10.16
C GLY A 158 8.24 -5.72 9.76
N LEU A 159 8.88 -5.22 8.70
CA LEU A 159 10.06 -5.84 8.09
C LEU A 159 11.40 -5.21 8.49
N ALA A 160 11.38 -4.10 9.22
CA ALA A 160 12.59 -3.37 9.57
C ALA A 160 13.65 -4.27 10.24
N PRO A 161 14.94 -4.14 9.85
CA PRO A 161 16.04 -4.86 10.50
C PRO A 161 16.04 -4.65 12.03
N ALA A 162 16.43 -5.68 12.77
CA ALA A 162 16.45 -5.63 14.25
C ALA A 162 17.25 -4.44 14.78
N ALA A 163 18.36 -4.08 14.12
CA ALA A 163 19.17 -2.92 14.48
C ALA A 163 18.40 -1.59 14.38
N TYR A 164 17.59 -1.41 13.33
CA TYR A 164 16.76 -0.22 13.17
C TYR A 164 15.68 -0.16 14.25
N ARG A 165 14.97 -1.27 14.48
CA ARG A 165 13.93 -1.36 15.52
C ARG A 165 14.49 -1.01 16.88
N HIS A 166 15.64 -1.58 17.24
CA HIS A 166 16.30 -1.32 18.51
C HIS A 166 16.69 0.15 18.69
N LYS A 167 17.21 0.81 17.65
CA LYS A 167 17.52 2.25 17.67
C LYS A 167 16.27 3.07 17.95
N LEU A 168 15.18 2.78 17.23
CA LEU A 168 13.91 3.49 17.36
C LEU A 168 13.29 3.31 18.76
N GLU A 169 13.32 2.10 19.30
CA GLU A 169 12.87 1.82 20.67
C GLU A 169 13.67 2.60 21.74
N ILE A 170 14.99 2.75 21.56
CA ILE A 170 15.83 3.55 22.46
C ILE A 170 15.43 5.03 22.40
N GLU A 171 15.21 5.58 21.21
CA GLU A 171 14.81 6.97 21.02
C GLU A 171 13.43 7.27 21.63
N TRP A 172 12.50 6.32 21.49
CA TRP A 172 11.15 6.43 22.06
C TRP A 172 11.18 6.34 23.59
N LYS A 173 11.97 5.43 24.16
CA LYS A 173 12.20 5.38 25.61
C LYS A 173 12.80 6.67 26.14
N LYS A 174 13.79 7.23 25.45
CA LYS A 174 14.42 8.52 25.83
C LYS A 174 13.45 9.70 25.79
N SER A 175 12.45 9.65 24.90
CA SER A 175 11.40 10.68 24.80
C SER A 175 10.18 10.40 25.69
N GLY A 176 10.25 9.40 26.58
CA GLY A 176 9.17 9.07 27.52
C GLY A 176 7.95 8.42 26.87
N ARG A 177 8.07 7.92 25.64
CA ARG A 177 6.98 7.31 24.88
C ARG A 177 6.88 5.81 25.17
N ALA A 178 5.66 5.29 25.10
CA ALA A 178 5.43 3.85 25.07
C ALA A 178 6.08 3.25 23.82
N LEU A 179 6.59 2.01 23.92
CA LEU A 179 7.21 1.36 22.77
C LEU A 179 6.20 1.11 21.65
N PRO A 180 6.61 1.31 20.37
CA PRO A 180 5.72 1.04 19.25
C PRO A 180 5.51 -0.46 19.06
N GLN A 181 4.32 -0.82 18.61
CA GLN A 181 4.04 -2.19 18.19
C GLN A 181 4.60 -2.44 16.79
N SER A 182 5.56 -3.35 16.68
CA SER A 182 6.10 -3.80 15.40
C SER A 182 5.11 -4.72 14.67
N GLY A 183 4.94 -4.55 13.37
CA GLY A 183 4.05 -5.38 12.57
C GLY A 183 3.68 -4.71 11.24
N ALA A 184 3.19 -5.48 10.28
CA ALA A 184 2.76 -4.94 9.00
C ALA A 184 1.45 -4.15 9.14
N ARG A 185 1.31 -3.09 8.34
CA ARG A 185 0.08 -2.36 8.09
C ARG A 185 -0.23 -2.49 6.60
N ALA A 186 -1.49 -2.70 6.26
CA ALA A 186 -1.90 -2.70 4.86
C ALA A 186 -1.99 -1.26 4.36
N GLU A 187 -1.63 -1.02 3.10
CA GLU A 187 -1.74 0.27 2.40
C GLU A 187 -2.37 0.03 1.02
#